data_AF-R2RD29-F1
#
_entry.id   AF-R2RD29-F1
#
_cell.length_a   1.000
_cell.length_b   1.000
_cell.length_c   1.000
_cell.angle_alpha   90.00
_cell.angle_beta   90.00
_cell.angle_gamma   90.00
#
_symmetry.space_group_name_H-M   'P 1'
#
loop_
_entity.id
_entity.type
_entity.pdbx_description
1 polymer ?
#
loop_
_entity_poly.entity_id
_entity_poly.type
_entity_poly.pdbx_seq_one_letter_code
_entity_poly.pdbx_strand_id
1 'polypeptide(L)'
;MYKLLSIEESVATRNLELKNLNTNTIDLCFDDAAVTSFKNFDFMEINEIYDCKIYLFGELDDAGENLKYIKDVAIGSRDLSEVANEKGDVYYIDKISVSKFINAEKALNYKYTRKDIIQVNNVVHPDFE
;
A
#
# COMPACT_ATOMS: atom_id res chain seq x y z
N MET A 1 -9.34 -4.93 -5.22
CA MET A 1 -10.00 -3.91 -6.07
C MET A 1 -10.43 -2.74 -5.23
N TYR A 2 -10.13 -1.54 -5.71
CA TYR A 2 -10.41 -0.26 -5.06
C TYR A 2 -11.12 0.67 -6.04
N LYS A 3 -12.10 1.44 -5.56
CA LYS A 3 -12.73 2.51 -6.33
C LYS A 3 -12.05 3.84 -5.98
N LEU A 4 -11.59 4.59 -6.98
CA LEU A 4 -11.09 5.95 -6.77
C LEU A 4 -12.25 6.91 -6.50
N LEU A 5 -12.23 7.59 -5.36
CA LEU A 5 -13.29 8.51 -4.94
C LEU A 5 -12.96 9.97 -5.24
N SER A 6 -11.71 10.36 -4.99
CA SER A 6 -11.25 11.74 -5.20
C SER A 6 -9.74 11.77 -5.43
N ILE A 7 -9.28 12.89 -6.00
CA ILE A 7 -7.88 13.22 -6.19
C ILE A 7 -7.66 14.61 -5.62
N GLU A 8 -6.72 14.74 -4.68
CA GLU A 8 -6.25 16.01 -4.17
C GLU A 8 -4.87 16.31 -4.76
N GLU A 9 -4.84 17.19 -5.76
CA GLU A 9 -3.62 17.58 -6.46
C GLU A 9 -2.80 18.58 -5.63
N SER A 10 -1.48 18.36 -5.60
CA SER A 10 -0.47 19.34 -5.19
C SER A 10 0.42 19.70 -6.39
N VAL A 11 1.48 20.50 -6.17
CA VAL A 11 2.32 21.01 -7.28
C VAL A 11 2.99 19.89 -8.09
N ALA A 12 3.38 18.80 -7.44
CA ALA A 12 4.09 17.69 -8.07
C ALA A 12 3.62 16.30 -7.61
N THR A 13 2.77 16.25 -6.58
CA THR A 13 2.31 15.02 -5.92
C THR A 13 0.81 15.11 -5.76
N ARG A 14 0.16 14.00 -5.44
CA ARG A 14 -1.27 14.00 -5.15
C ARG A 14 -1.64 12.98 -4.09
N ASN A 15 -2.79 13.17 -3.47
CA ASN A 15 -3.40 12.16 -2.63
C ASN A 15 -4.63 11.57 -3.33
N LEU A 16 -4.76 10.24 -3.26
CA LEU A 16 -5.85 9.48 -3.83
C LEU A 16 -6.70 8.91 -2.71
N GLU A 17 -8.01 9.19 -2.70
CA GLU A 17 -8.93 8.49 -1.82
C GLU A 17 -9.42 7.20 -2.48
N LEU A 18 -8.93 6.06 -2.00
CA LEU A 18 -9.23 4.73 -2.54
C LEU A 18 -10.14 3.97 -1.60
N LYS A 19 -11.31 3.56 -2.09
CA LYS A 19 -12.24 2.73 -1.33
C LYS A 19 -12.04 1.26 -1.65
N ASN A 20 -11.60 0.47 -0.67
CA ASN A 20 -11.60 -0.99 -0.76
C ASN A 20 -13.06 -1.49 -0.90
N LEU A 21 -13.35 -2.20 -1.98
CA LEU A 21 -14.72 -2.66 -2.28
C LEU A 21 -15.19 -3.81 -1.37
N ASN A 22 -14.26 -4.55 -0.75
CA ASN A 22 -14.59 -5.67 0.13
C ASN A 22 -14.90 -5.22 1.55
N THR A 23 -14.09 -4.30 2.08
CA THR A 23 -14.14 -3.87 3.49
C THR A 23 -14.81 -2.51 3.68
N ASN A 24 -15.02 -1.77 2.58
CA ASN A 24 -15.43 -0.36 2.57
C ASN A 24 -14.44 0.59 3.26
N THR A 25 -13.22 0.14 3.61
CA THR A 25 -12.14 1.02 4.09
C THR A 25 -11.82 2.07 3.02
N ILE A 26 -11.64 3.31 3.44
CA ILE A 26 -11.15 4.40 2.59
C ILE A 26 -9.71 4.68 3.01
N ASP A 27 -8.80 4.50 2.07
CA ASP A 27 -7.38 4.78 2.22
C ASP A 27 -7.05 6.10 1.52
N LEU A 28 -6.37 6.99 2.23
CA LEU A 28 -5.74 8.17 1.63
C LEU A 28 -4.31 7.78 1.25
N CYS A 29 -4.04 7.66 -0.04
CA CYS A 29 -2.76 7.19 -0.56
C CYS A 29 -1.99 8.31 -1.25
N PHE A 30 -0.75 8.50 -0.85
CA PHE A 30 0.20 9.41 -1.48
C PHE A 30 0.70 8.83 -2.81
N ASP A 31 0.77 9.67 -3.83
CA ASP A 31 1.25 9.38 -5.17
C ASP A 31 2.21 10.49 -5.65
N ASP A 32 3.47 10.12 -5.87
CA ASP A 32 4.50 10.94 -6.49
C ASP A 32 5.12 10.28 -7.75
N ALA A 33 4.45 9.28 -8.32
CA ALA A 33 4.96 8.54 -9.47
C ALA A 33 5.23 9.43 -10.69
N ALA A 34 4.42 10.49 -10.86
CA ALA A 34 4.57 11.45 -11.95
C ALA A 34 5.83 12.32 -11.83
N VAL A 35 6.44 12.42 -10.64
CA VAL A 35 7.70 13.14 -10.41
C VAL A 35 8.88 12.38 -11.02
N THR A 36 8.82 11.05 -11.02
CA THR A 36 9.95 10.17 -11.33
C THR A 36 9.81 9.49 -12.69
N SER A 37 8.61 9.38 -13.26
CA SER A 37 8.38 8.71 -14.53
C SER A 37 7.14 9.18 -15.30
N PHE A 38 7.20 9.05 -16.64
CA PHE A 38 6.03 9.17 -17.52
C PHE A 38 5.16 7.91 -17.53
N LYS A 39 5.68 6.78 -17.04
CA LYS A 39 4.90 5.56 -16.79
C LYS A 39 4.50 5.58 -15.33
N ASN A 40 3.36 6.21 -15.06
CA ASN A 40 2.87 6.53 -13.72
C ASN A 40 1.36 6.21 -13.62
N PHE A 41 0.69 6.75 -12.61
CA PHE A 41 -0.72 6.50 -12.33
C PHE A 41 -1.67 7.58 -12.88
N ASP A 42 -1.23 8.46 -13.76
CA ASP A 42 -2.04 9.57 -14.30
C ASP A 42 -3.27 9.10 -15.11
N PHE A 43 -3.28 7.83 -15.52
CA PHE A 43 -4.42 7.20 -16.19
C PHE A 43 -5.60 6.90 -15.25
N MET A 44 -5.46 7.09 -13.94
CA MET A 44 -6.54 6.83 -13.00
C MET A 44 -7.64 7.90 -13.08
N GLU A 45 -8.89 7.46 -13.12
CA GLU A 45 -10.08 8.30 -13.24
C GLU A 45 -10.99 8.11 -12.02
N ILE A 46 -11.61 9.21 -11.57
CA ILE A 46 -12.54 9.19 -10.44
C ILE A 46 -13.75 8.32 -10.80
N ASN A 47 -14.19 7.52 -9.83
CA ASN A 47 -15.23 6.49 -9.90
C ASN A 47 -14.86 5.17 -10.60
N GLU A 48 -13.69 5.07 -11.22
CA GLU A 48 -13.22 3.82 -11.80
C GLU A 48 -12.63 2.87 -10.74
N ILE A 49 -12.50 1.60 -11.11
CA ILE A 49 -12.08 0.52 -10.23
C ILE A 49 -10.74 -0.05 -10.69
N TYR A 50 -9.81 -0.16 -9.75
CA TYR A 50 -8.43 -0.57 -10.00
C TYR A 50 -8.01 -1.70 -9.07
N ASP A 51 -7.06 -2.52 -9.52
CA ASP A 51 -6.31 -3.39 -8.62
C ASP A 51 -5.13 -2.61 -8.05
N CYS A 52 -5.27 -2.13 -6.81
CA CYS A 52 -4.24 -1.30 -6.16
C CYS A 52 -3.46 -2.11 -5.14
N LYS A 53 -2.16 -1.83 -5.04
CA LYS A 53 -1.31 -2.23 -3.92
C LYS A 53 -0.87 -1.00 -3.15
N ILE A 54 -1.12 -1.02 -1.85
CA ILE A 54 -0.89 0.10 -0.94
C ILE A 54 0.21 -0.28 0.04
N TYR A 55 1.28 0.51 0.05
CA TYR A 55 2.42 0.35 0.93
C TYR A 55 2.25 1.18 2.21
N LEU A 56 2.61 0.63 3.37
CA LEU A 56 2.65 1.39 4.62
C LEU A 56 4.07 1.88 4.89
N PHE A 57 4.30 3.17 4.69
CA PHE A 57 5.58 3.81 4.98
C PHE A 57 5.74 3.95 6.50
N GLY A 58 6.59 3.10 7.09
CA GLY A 58 6.66 2.92 8.52
C GLY A 58 7.70 1.89 8.97
N GLU A 59 7.55 1.41 10.20
CA GLU A 59 8.45 0.44 10.82
C GLU A 59 7.74 -0.42 11.88
N LEU A 60 8.41 -1.49 12.32
CA LEU A 60 7.96 -2.29 13.46
C LEU A 60 8.07 -1.47 14.75
N ASP A 61 6.95 -1.29 15.45
CA ASP A 61 6.85 -0.51 16.68
C ASP A 61 5.71 -1.08 17.51
N ASP A 62 5.95 -1.34 18.80
CA ASP A 62 4.98 -1.93 19.73
C ASP A 62 3.74 -1.06 19.96
N ALA A 63 3.82 0.25 19.69
CA ALA A 63 2.69 1.18 19.73
C ALA A 63 1.90 1.25 18.41
N GLY A 64 2.32 0.48 17.40
CA GLY A 64 1.69 0.40 16.09
C GLY A 64 0.38 -0.38 16.07
N GLU A 65 -0.27 -0.40 14.91
CA GLU A 65 -1.44 -1.26 14.69
C GLU A 65 -1.02 -2.72 14.59
N ASN A 66 -1.89 -3.63 15.06
CA ASN A 66 -1.64 -5.05 14.93
C ASN A 66 -1.95 -5.51 13.50
N LEU A 67 -0.95 -6.06 12.84
CA LEU A 67 -1.04 -6.63 11.51
C LEU A 67 -0.66 -8.10 11.54
N LYS A 68 -1.30 -8.87 10.67
CA LYS A 68 -0.99 -10.27 10.46
C LYS A 68 -0.15 -10.43 9.20
N TYR A 69 1.02 -11.03 9.33
CA TYR A 69 1.83 -11.44 8.19
C TYR A 69 1.16 -12.55 7.39
N ILE A 70 1.12 -12.38 6.07
CA ILE A 70 0.57 -13.35 5.12
C ILE A 70 1.71 -14.10 4.43
N LYS A 71 2.54 -13.39 3.66
CA LYS A 71 3.62 -13.96 2.83
C LYS A 71 4.58 -12.87 2.34
N ASP A 72 5.72 -13.28 1.81
CA ASP A 72 6.59 -12.41 1.03
C ASP A 72 6.15 -12.40 -0.44
N VAL A 73 6.32 -11.26 -1.10
CA VAL A 73 5.87 -11.02 -2.48
C VAL A 73 6.78 -10.01 -3.17
N ALA A 74 7.07 -10.24 -4.44
CA ALA A 74 7.76 -9.27 -5.28
C ALA A 74 6.76 -8.27 -5.88
N ILE A 75 7.09 -6.98 -5.80
CA ILE A 75 6.42 -5.90 -6.53
C ILE A 75 7.50 -5.14 -7.29
N GLY A 76 7.45 -5.24 -8.62
CA GLY A 76 8.57 -4.84 -9.48
C GLY A 76 9.86 -5.55 -9.07
N SER A 77 10.92 -4.79 -8.79
CA SER A 77 12.22 -5.32 -8.34
C SER A 77 12.33 -5.49 -6.82
N ARG A 78 11.35 -5.02 -6.03
CA ARG A 78 11.42 -5.05 -4.56
C ARG A 78 10.68 -6.24 -3.97
N ASP A 79 11.34 -6.95 -3.07
CA ASP A 79 10.70 -7.93 -2.19
C ASP A 79 10.06 -7.20 -1.01
N LEU A 80 8.77 -7.41 -0.80
CA LEU A 80 7.99 -6.87 0.32
C LEU A 80 7.29 -7.99 1.08
N SER A 81 6.72 -7.65 2.22
CA SER A 81 5.84 -8.54 2.98
C SER A 81 4.39 -8.07 2.90
N GLU A 82 3.51 -8.98 2.51
CA GLU A 82 2.06 -8.80 2.49
C GLU A 82 1.51 -9.02 3.90
N VAL A 83 0.72 -8.06 4.38
CA VAL A 83 0.15 -8.06 5.73
C VAL A 83 -1.33 -7.70 5.67
N ALA A 84 -2.12 -8.16 6.64
CA ALA A 84 -3.52 -7.79 6.76
C ALA A 84 -3.86 -7.20 8.14
N ASN A 85 -4.75 -6.22 8.15
CA ASN A 85 -5.36 -5.71 9.38
C ASN A 85 -6.55 -6.59 9.82
N GLU A 86 -7.15 -6.28 10.96
CA GLU A 86 -8.31 -7.01 11.50
C GLU A 86 -9.54 -7.00 10.59
N LYS A 87 -9.70 -5.97 9.75
CA LYS A 87 -10.81 -5.87 8.78
C LYS A 87 -10.60 -6.75 7.54
N GLY A 88 -9.39 -7.28 7.35
CA GLY A 88 -9.00 -8.02 6.15
C GLY A 88 -8.54 -7.11 5.00
N ASP A 89 -8.26 -5.84 5.25
CA ASP A 89 -7.53 -5.01 4.29
C ASP A 89 -6.10 -5.54 4.17
N VAL A 90 -5.59 -5.61 2.94
CA VAL A 90 -4.25 -6.09 2.63
C VAL A 90 -3.36 -4.90 2.30
N TYR A 91 -2.19 -4.84 2.93
CA TYR A 91 -1.17 -3.83 2.69
C TYR A 91 0.19 -4.49 2.51
N TYR A 92 1.17 -3.67 2.12
CA TYR A 92 2.55 -4.10 1.90
C TYR A 92 3.50 -3.28 2.77
N ILE A 93 4.48 -3.95 3.35
CA ILE A 93 5.54 -3.33 4.17
C ILE A 93 6.90 -3.81 3.70
N ASP A 94 7.96 -3.14 4.14
CA ASP A 94 9.32 -3.62 3.90
C ASP A 94 9.46 -5.08 4.37
N LYS A 95 10.22 -5.88 3.61
CA LYS A 95 10.38 -7.30 3.89
C LYS A 95 10.86 -7.51 5.32
N ILE A 96 10.06 -8.23 6.08
CA ILE A 96 10.35 -8.57 7.46
C ILE A 96 10.93 -9.98 7.54
N SER A 97 12.00 -10.15 8.33
CA SER A 97 12.53 -11.49 8.56
C SER A 97 11.51 -12.31 9.35
N VAL A 98 11.09 -13.45 8.82
CA VAL A 98 10.13 -14.37 9.47
C VAL A 98 10.63 -14.80 10.86
N SER A 99 11.95 -14.82 11.08
CA SER A 99 12.55 -15.10 12.40
C SER A 99 12.24 -14.06 13.47
N LYS A 100 11.75 -12.86 13.10
CA LYS A 100 11.34 -11.81 14.03
C LYS A 100 9.92 -12.06 14.60
N PHE A 101 9.14 -12.98 14.03
CA PHE A 101 7.80 -13.34 14.49
C PHE A 101 7.86 -14.75 15.09
N ILE A 102 8.24 -14.82 16.36
CA ILE A 102 8.41 -16.08 17.11
C ILE A 102 7.05 -16.70 17.48
N ASN A 103 5.95 -15.97 17.33
CA ASN A 103 4.60 -16.40 17.67
C ASN A 103 3.90 -17.12 16.49
N ALA A 104 3.24 -18.25 16.80
CA ALA A 104 2.49 -19.06 15.83
C ALA A 104 1.40 -18.27 15.07
N GLU A 105 1.00 -17.11 15.62
CA GLU A 105 -0.04 -16.24 15.10
C GLU A 105 0.43 -15.32 13.95
N LYS A 106 1.76 -15.21 13.73
CA LYS A 106 2.35 -14.33 12.70
C LYS A 106 1.88 -12.88 12.81
N ALA A 107 1.66 -12.41 14.04
CA ALA A 107 1.18 -11.07 14.35
C ALA A 107 2.36 -10.13 14.67
N LEU A 108 2.23 -8.87 14.27
CA LEU A 108 3.23 -7.83 14.45
C LEU A 108 2.55 -6.49 14.74
N ASN A 109 3.24 -5.60 15.45
CA ASN A 109 2.79 -4.22 15.60
C ASN A 109 3.58 -3.35 14.62
N TYR A 110 2.87 -2.55 13.82
CA TYR A 110 3.47 -1.71 12.79
C TYR A 110 2.94 -0.29 12.89
N LYS A 111 3.85 0.67 12.91
CA LYS A 111 3.51 2.07 12.93
C LYS A 111 3.93 2.70 11.61
N TYR A 112 2.97 3.31 10.93
CA TYR A 112 3.20 4.02 9.67
C TYR A 112 2.75 5.47 9.79
N THR A 113 3.36 6.32 8.98
CA THR A 113 3.04 7.75 8.91
C THR A 113 2.32 8.12 7.63
N ARG A 114 2.42 7.26 6.59
CA ARG A 114 1.83 7.48 5.28
C ARG A 114 1.48 6.15 4.61
N LYS A 115 0.49 6.19 3.73
CA LYS A 115 0.15 5.10 2.82
C LYS A 115 0.52 5.53 1.41
N ASP A 116 1.27 4.72 0.69
CA ASP A 116 1.76 5.06 -0.64
C ASP A 116 1.14 4.09 -1.65
N ILE A 117 0.66 4.59 -2.78
CA ILE A 117 0.22 3.71 -3.87
C ILE A 117 1.44 3.23 -4.64
N ILE A 118 1.65 1.90 -4.69
CA ILE A 118 2.89 1.33 -5.25
C ILE A 118 2.67 0.47 -6.50
N GLN A 119 1.42 0.10 -6.78
CA GLN A 119 1.05 -0.58 -8.01
C GLN A 119 -0.43 -0.34 -8.31
N VAL A 120 -0.75 -0.07 -9.58
CA VAL A 120 -2.13 0.06 -10.09
C VAL A 120 -2.26 -0.80 -11.33
N ASN A 121 -3.11 -1.82 -11.26
CA ASN A 121 -3.19 -2.88 -12.26
C ASN A 121 -1.79 -3.46 -12.53
N ASN A 122 -1.27 -3.29 -13.75
CA ASN A 122 0.04 -3.78 -14.17
C ASN A 122 1.13 -2.69 -14.17
N VAL A 123 0.82 -1.48 -13.71
CA VAL A 123 1.77 -0.37 -13.61
C VAL A 123 2.34 -0.33 -12.20
N VAL A 124 3.66 -0.42 -12.07
CA VAL A 124 4.39 -0.38 -10.79
C VAL A 124 4.96 1.02 -10.60
N HIS A 125 4.98 1.51 -9.36
CA HIS A 125 5.59 2.79 -9.02
C HIS A 125 7.09 2.77 -9.37
N PRO A 126 7.67 3.84 -9.94
CA PRO A 126 9.05 3.85 -10.42
C PRO A 126 10.09 3.46 -9.36
N ASP A 127 9.89 3.86 -8.11
CA ASP A 127 10.77 3.48 -6.99
C ASP A 127 10.74 1.98 -6.63
N PHE A 128 9.79 1.23 -7.20
CA PHE A 128 9.61 -0.20 -7.03
C PHE A 128 9.92 -0.99 -8.31
N GLU A 129 10.19 -0.35 -9.45
CA GLU A 129 10.54 -1.04 -10.71
C GLU A 129 11.88 -1.77 -10.67
#